data_AF-A0A1R3H3I4-F1
#
_entry.id   AF-A0A1R3H3I4-F1
#
_cell.length_a   1.000
_cell.length_b   1.000
_cell.length_c   1.000
_cell.angle_alpha   90.00
_cell.angle_beta   90.00
_cell.angle_gamma   90.00
#
_symmetry.space_group_name_H-M   'P 1'
#
loop_
_entity.id
_entity.type
_entity.pdbx_description
1 polymer ?
#
loop_
_entity_poly.entity_id
_entity_poly.type
_entity_poly.pdbx_seq_one_letter_code
_entity_poly.pdbx_strand_id
1 'polypeptide(L)'
;MELINEYLVESCVATEVLKCIHIGLLCVQADPADRPSMSQVIVMLASQTITLPRPSEPAFSVGRFVAEQSQQLNSDEIVCSVNEVTISDVSPR
;
A
#
# COMPACT_ATOMS: atom_id res chain seq x y z
N MET A 1 -12.58 4.07 -12.31
CA MET A 1 -13.14 2.96 -11.53
C MET A 1 -12.41 1.64 -11.81
N GLU A 2 -11.17 1.67 -12.29
CA GLU A 2 -10.44 0.46 -12.71
C GLU A 2 -10.04 -0.45 -11.53
N LEU A 3 -10.07 0.07 -10.30
CA LEU A 3 -9.85 -0.71 -9.07
C LEU A 3 -11.12 -1.38 -8.52
N ILE A 4 -12.31 -1.01 -8.99
CA ILE A 4 -13.55 -1.61 -8.48
C ILE A 4 -13.85 -2.87 -9.30
N ASN A 5 -14.12 -3.97 -8.59
CA ASN A 5 -14.55 -5.20 -9.22
C ASN A 5 -15.83 -4.96 -10.04
N GLU A 6 -15.87 -5.44 -11.28
CA GLU A 6 -16.98 -5.27 -12.22
C GLU A 6 -18.33 -5.67 -11.61
N TYR A 7 -18.37 -6.76 -10.83
CA TYR A 7 -19.57 -7.24 -10.15
C TYR A 7 -20.09 -6.32 -9.03
N LEU A 8 -19.27 -5.37 -8.56
CA LEU A 8 -19.62 -4.42 -7.50
C LEU A 8 -20.01 -3.04 -8.05
N VAL A 9 -19.77 -2.78 -9.34
CA VAL A 9 -19.98 -1.45 -9.96
C VAL A 9 -21.42 -1.00 -9.82
N GLU A 10 -22.39 -1.89 -10.00
CA GLU A 10 -23.83 -1.55 -9.94
C GLU A 10 -24.37 -1.42 -8.51
N SER A 11 -23.70 -2.01 -7.52
CA SER A 11 -24.17 -2.02 -6.12
C SER A 11 -23.48 -0.99 -5.23
N CYS A 12 -22.45 -0.31 -5.72
CA CYS A 12 -21.63 0.59 -4.92
C CYS A 12 -21.92 2.07 -5.18
N VAL A 13 -21.80 2.88 -4.12
CA VAL A 13 -21.77 4.34 -4.25
C VAL A 13 -20.32 4.75 -4.51
N ALA A 14 -20.03 5.22 -5.72
CA ALA A 14 -18.66 5.52 -6.16
C ALA A 14 -17.87 6.42 -5.20
N THR A 15 -18.52 7.43 -4.61
CA THR A 15 -17.89 8.35 -3.65
C THR A 15 -17.49 7.65 -2.35
N GLU A 16 -18.32 6.72 -1.86
CA GLU A 16 -18.01 5.94 -0.66
C GLU A 16 -16.86 4.95 -0.95
N VAL A 17 -16.83 4.34 -2.13
CA VAL A 17 -15.72 3.46 -2.51
C VAL A 17 -14.41 4.24 -2.63
N LEU A 18 -14.43 5.40 -3.29
CA LEU A 18 -13.25 6.27 -3.36
C LEU A 18 -12.79 6.71 -1.97
N LYS A 19 -13.72 7.05 -1.07
CA LYS A 19 -13.42 7.37 0.33
C LYS A 19 -12.75 6.20 1.04
N CYS A 20 -13.28 4.99 0.89
CA CYS A 20 -12.71 3.77 1.47
C CYS A 20 -11.31 3.46 0.92
N ILE A 21 -11.09 3.61 -0.38
CA ILE A 21 -9.76 3.45 -0.99
C ILE A 21 -8.78 4.45 -0.37
N HIS A 22 -9.17 5.72 -0.27
CA HIS A 22 -8.34 6.78 0.27
C HIS A 22 -7.97 6.55 1.74
N ILE A 23 -8.95 6.14 2.57
CA ILE A 23 -8.72 5.76 3.97
C ILE A 23 -7.81 4.53 4.05
N GLY A 24 -8.06 3.51 3.21
CA GLY A 24 -7.24 2.31 3.13
C GLY A 24 -5.77 2.62 2.82
N LEU A 25 -5.52 3.55 1.90
CA LEU A 25 -4.17 4.02 1.56
C LEU A 25 -3.52 4.74 2.76
N LEU A 26 -4.26 5.57 3.49
CA LEU A 26 -3.76 6.22 4.73
C LEU A 26 -3.41 5.21 5.83
N CYS A 27 -4.13 4.08 5.91
CA CYS A 27 -3.85 3.04 6.91
C CYS A 27 -2.55 2.27 6.65
N VAL A 28 -2.02 2.29 5.43
CA VAL A 28 -0.81 1.56 5.02
C VAL A 28 0.37 2.48 4.70
N GLN A 29 0.35 3.69 5.26
CA GLN A 29 1.44 4.64 5.13
C GLN A 29 2.77 4.05 5.65
N ALA A 30 3.85 4.41 4.96
CA ALA A 30 5.19 3.92 5.25
C ALA A 30 5.63 4.27 6.67
N ASP A 31 5.50 5.56 7.02
CA ASP A 31 5.68 6.03 8.39
C ASP A 31 4.45 5.64 9.25
N PRO A 32 4.63 4.87 10.33
CA PRO A 32 3.54 4.58 11.27
C PRO A 32 2.89 5.82 11.89
N ALA A 33 3.61 6.94 12.02
CA ALA A 33 3.08 8.18 12.58
C ALA A 33 2.02 8.84 11.67
N ASP A 34 2.06 8.56 10.37
CA ASP A 34 1.09 9.08 9.39
C ASP A 34 -0.19 8.23 9.32
N ARG A 35 -0.22 7.07 9.97
CA ARG A 35 -1.39 6.18 9.95
C ARG A 35 -2.48 6.72 10.87
N PRO A 36 -3.75 6.81 10.42
CA PRO A 36 -4.83 7.23 11.28
C PRO A 36 -5.08 6.20 12.38
N SER A 37 -5.37 6.68 13.58
CA SER A 37 -5.93 5.83 14.64
C SER A 37 -7.30 5.29 14.26
N MET A 38 -7.71 4.16 14.85
CA MET A 38 -9.02 3.56 14.58
C MET A 38 -10.20 4.51 14.87
N SER A 39 -10.08 5.40 15.87
CA SER A 39 -11.10 6.42 16.14
C SER A 39 -11.20 7.44 15.00
N GLN A 40 -10.06 7.89 14.46
CA GLN A 40 -10.05 8.77 13.28
C GLN A 40 -10.65 8.07 12.07
N VAL A 41 -10.35 6.78 11.85
CA VAL A 41 -10.94 5.99 10.74
C VAL A 41 -12.47 5.94 10.86
N ILE A 42 -13.02 5.70 12.06
CA ILE A 42 -14.47 5.69 12.27
C ILE A 42 -15.08 7.06 11.93
N VAL A 43 -14.45 8.16 12.38
CA VAL A 43 -14.92 9.52 12.06
C VAL A 43 -14.85 9.79 10.55
N MET A 44 -13.77 9.36 9.89
CA MET A 44 -13.58 9.50 8.45
C MET A 44 -14.65 8.74 7.66
N LEU A 45 -15.02 7.53 8.11
CA LEU A 45 -16.07 6.73 7.47
C LEU A 45 -17.46 7.32 7.69
N ALA A 46 -17.76 7.73 8.92
CA ALA A 46 -19.09 8.23 9.32
C ALA A 46 -19.40 9.63 8.79
N SER A 47 -18.37 10.44 8.51
CA SER A 47 -18.56 11.81 8.02
C SER A 47 -18.74 11.86 6.50
N GLN A 48 -19.76 12.59 6.05
CA GLN A 48 -20.03 12.81 4.63
C GLN A 48 -19.24 14.00 4.05
N THR A 49 -18.77 14.92 4.90
CA THR A 49 -18.20 16.22 4.50
C THR A 49 -16.72 16.37 4.86
N ILE A 50 -16.12 15.35 5.49
CA ILE A 50 -14.72 15.40 5.88
C ILE A 50 -13.80 15.44 4.65
N THR A 51 -12.79 16.30 4.71
CA THR A 51 -11.71 16.31 3.73
C THR A 51 -10.59 15.41 4.23
N LEU A 52 -10.28 14.35 3.48
CA LEU A 52 -9.23 13.40 3.84
C LEU A 52 -7.85 13.93 3.42
N PRO A 53 -6.80 13.74 4.23
CA PRO A 53 -5.44 14.11 3.85
C PRO A 53 -4.98 13.25 2.68
N ARG A 54 -4.22 13.79 1.74
CA ARG A 54 -3.70 13.02 0.59
C ARG A 54 -2.73 11.94 1.10
N PRO A 55 -2.88 10.66 0.71
CA PRO A 55 -1.92 9.63 1.07
C PRO A 55 -0.58 9.94 0.40
N SER A 56 0.52 9.63 1.07
CA SER A 56 1.83 9.68 0.44
C SER A 56 1.93 8.59 -0.63
N GLU A 57 2.92 8.69 -1.50
CA GLU A 57 3.21 7.58 -2.40
C GLU A 57 3.54 6.32 -1.56
N PRO A 58 2.96 5.15 -1.87
CA PRO A 58 3.26 3.94 -1.12
C PRO A 58 4.76 3.66 -1.19
N ALA A 59 5.40 3.28 -0.08
CA ALA A 59 6.82 2.89 -0.08
C ALA A 59 7.12 1.70 -1.01
N PHE A 60 6.09 0.99 -1.45
CA PHE A 60 6.14 -0.12 -2.40
C PHE A 60 5.74 0.28 -3.84
N SER A 61 5.78 1.57 -4.19
CA SER A 61 5.67 2.02 -5.60
C SER A 61 6.87 1.64 -6.46
N VAL A 62 7.78 0.81 -5.94
CA VAL A 62 8.59 -0.12 -6.73
C VAL A 62 7.63 -1.11 -7.39
N GLY A 63 6.90 -0.63 -8.39
CA GLY A 63 6.27 -1.49 -9.37
C GLY A 63 7.34 -2.48 -9.80
N ARG A 64 7.02 -3.78 -9.65
CA ARG A 64 7.57 -4.87 -10.43
C ARG A 64 8.84 -4.44 -11.15
N PHE A 65 10.02 -4.66 -10.57
CA PHE A 65 11.26 -4.67 -11.34
C PHE A 65 11.02 -5.71 -12.45
N VAL A 66 10.46 -5.25 -13.57
CA VAL A 66 10.47 -5.95 -14.83
C VAL A 66 11.96 -6.12 -15.05
N ALA A 67 12.39 -7.37 -15.15
CA ALA A 67 13.75 -7.74 -15.46
C ALA A 67 14.12 -7.17 -16.84
N GLU A 68 14.38 -5.86 -16.91
CA GLU A 68 15.07 -5.26 -18.02
C GLU A 68 16.55 -5.50 -17.76
N GLN A 69 16.98 -6.65 -18.28
CA GLN A 69 18.36 -6.96 -18.56
C GLN A 69 19.01 -5.77 -19.29
N SER A 70 19.64 -4.88 -18.54
CA SER A 70 20.63 -3.95 -19.08
C SER A 70 21.80 -3.90 -18.10
N GLN A 71 22.66 -4.89 -18.33
CA GLN A 71 24.12 -4.83 -18.24
C GLN A 71 24.74 -3.65 -17.46
N GLN A 72 25.59 -4.04 -16.51
CA GLN A 72 26.68 -3.28 -15.88
C GLN A 72 26.32 -2.38 -14.69
N LEU A 73 26.29 -2.99 -13.50
CA LEU A 73 26.80 -2.34 -12.30
C LEU A 73 27.97 -3.17 -11.77
N ASN A 74 29.14 -2.58 -11.87
CA ASN A 74 30.39 -3.10 -11.36
C ASN A 74 30.60 -2.51 -9.95
N SER A 75 31.13 -3.36 -9.07
CA SER A 75 31.58 -3.12 -7.69
C SER A 75 30.56 -3.37 -6.56
N ASP A 76 30.96 -4.36 -5.75
CA ASP A 76 30.59 -4.71 -4.39
C ASP A 76 29.26 -5.45 -4.19
N GLU A 77 29.29 -6.71 -4.64
CA GLU A 77 28.64 -7.88 -4.03
C GLU A 77 27.28 -7.66 -3.33
N ILE A 78 26.26 -7.31 -4.11
CA ILE A 78 24.87 -7.60 -3.71
C ILE A 78 24.62 -9.07 -4.02
N VAL A 79 24.77 -9.94 -3.02
CA VAL A 79 24.33 -11.34 -3.10
C VAL A 79 22.80 -11.34 -3.10
N CYS A 80 22.20 -11.24 -4.27
CA CYS A 80 20.78 -11.50 -4.44
C CYS A 80 20.54 -13.01 -4.29
N SER A 81 19.72 -13.42 -3.32
CA SER A 81 19.23 -14.79 -3.25
C SER A 81 18.46 -15.09 -4.53
N VAL A 82 18.95 -16.02 -5.34
CA VAL A 82 18.35 -16.41 -6.64
C VAL A 82 16.91 -16.91 -6.45
N ASN A 83 16.53 -17.31 -5.24
CA ASN A 83 15.26 -17.96 -4.95
C ASN A 83 14.31 -17.16 -4.04
N GLU A 84 14.55 -15.87 -3.78
CA GLU A 84 13.69 -15.01 -2.91
C GLU A 84 13.37 -15.59 -1.51
N VAL A 85 14.11 -16.62 -1.06
CA VAL A 85 13.93 -17.19 0.27
C VAL A 85 14.83 -16.45 1.25
N THR A 86 14.22 -15.89 2.29
CA THR A 86 14.92 -15.34 3.46
C THR A 86 14.68 -16.29 4.65
N ILE A 87 15.74 -16.84 5.22
CA ILE A 87 15.65 -17.67 6.43
C ILE A 87 15.67 -16.73 7.63
N SER A 88 14.65 -16.80 8.48
CA SER A 88 14.61 -16.10 9.77
C SER A 88 14.66 -17.12 10.90
N ASP A 89 15.61 -16.98 11.82
CA ASP A 89 15.69 -17.82 13.01
C ASP A 89 14.71 -17.35 14.08
N VAL A 90 13.99 -18.29 14.70
CA VAL A 90 13.11 -18.04 15.84
C VAL A 90 13.80 -18.42 17.14
N SER A 91 13.92 -17.50 18.08
CA SER A 91 14.46 -17.78 19.42
C SER A 91 13.33 -18.17 20.40
N PRO A 92 13.51 -19.18 21.27
CA PRO A 92 12.57 -19.47 22.35
C PRO A 92 12.49 -18.30 23.33
N ARG A 93 11.29 -18.10 23.92
CA ARG A 93 11.06 -17.16 25.02
C ARG A 93 11.29 -17.82 26.37
#